data_AF-A0A1J6W1Q0-F1
#
_entry.id   AF-A0A1J6W1Q0-F1
#
_cell.length_a   1.000
_cell.length_b   1.000
_cell.length_c   1.000
_cell.angle_alpha   90.00
_cell.angle_beta   90.00
_cell.angle_gamma   90.00
#
_symmetry.space_group_name_H-M   'P 1'
#
loop_
_entity.id
_entity.type
_entity.pdbx_description
1 polymer ?
#
loop_
_entity_poly.entity_id
_entity_poly.type
_entity_poly.pdbx_seq_one_letter_code
_entity_poly.pdbx_strand_id
1 'polypeptide(L)'
;MQNIYKYVAASVLSGAVLAGCSAEEASETIKTEESAASVEVKSKSVDTNPEAKANEVVMNNREDAVKVVASLKRILDEPMDPTLEEKGFDKEYDWYLKSKLVSNEVDRFLARQDEPKSSDLRNVRMLAGMIGHLQYVRTAHIDDTGGETEAQTAVEDWKPASLGLNYSYMYMKRIVHDLDIALNHDGQGDTYGVTYLLKGEKLDELKSFMNGGEYVGDE
;
A
#
# COMPACT_ATOMS: atom_id res chain seq x y z
N MET A 1 29.81 -1.92 61.48
CA MET A 1 28.96 -2.75 62.36
C MET A 1 27.55 -2.71 61.75
N GLN A 2 27.17 -3.69 60.92
CA GLN A 2 26.34 -4.86 61.29
C GLN A 2 25.01 -4.41 61.93
N ASN A 3 23.83 -4.64 61.33
CA ASN A 3 23.31 -5.98 61.04
C ASN A 3 22.27 -6.03 59.91
N ILE A 4 22.39 -7.14 59.18
CA ILE A 4 21.45 -7.76 58.26
C ILE A 4 20.39 -8.49 59.10
N TYR A 5 19.10 -8.32 58.78
CA TYR A 5 18.08 -9.32 59.14
C TYR A 5 17.47 -9.90 57.87
N LYS A 6 17.81 -11.18 57.69
CA LYS A 6 17.22 -12.13 56.77
C LYS A 6 15.89 -12.59 57.34
N TYR A 7 14.86 -12.70 56.50
CA TYR A 7 13.80 -13.68 56.71
C TYR A 7 13.70 -14.56 55.46
N VAL A 8 13.86 -15.85 55.72
CA VAL A 8 13.75 -17.01 54.84
C VAL A 8 12.66 -17.89 55.46
N ALA A 9 12.02 -18.71 54.62
CA ALA A 9 11.19 -19.88 54.90
C ALA A 9 9.66 -19.62 54.92
N ALA A 10 8.80 -20.46 54.33
CA ALA A 10 9.01 -21.67 53.52
C ALA A 10 7.73 -22.01 52.74
N SER A 11 7.97 -22.69 51.63
CA SER A 11 7.13 -23.41 50.68
C SER A 11 5.99 -24.28 51.22
N VAL A 12 4.95 -24.47 50.40
CA VAL A 12 4.39 -25.82 50.13
C VAL A 12 4.21 -26.02 48.63
N LEU A 13 4.96 -26.99 48.11
CA LEU A 13 4.85 -27.63 46.81
C LEU A 13 3.66 -28.60 46.78
N SER A 14 2.97 -28.67 45.64
CA SER A 14 2.34 -29.86 45.03
C SER A 14 1.90 -29.42 43.64
N GLY A 15 2.46 -29.85 42.52
CA GLY A 15 3.04 -31.15 42.20
C GLY A 15 2.04 -31.93 41.34
N ALA A 16 2.08 -31.71 40.03
CA ALA A 16 1.63 -32.70 39.03
C ALA A 16 2.43 -32.47 37.74
N VAL A 17 3.54 -33.21 37.64
CA VAL A 17 4.23 -33.50 36.39
C VAL A 17 3.53 -34.70 35.76
N LEU A 18 3.12 -34.59 34.50
CA LEU A 18 3.20 -35.71 33.57
C LEU A 18 3.70 -35.19 32.22
N ALA A 19 4.68 -35.92 31.69
CA ALA A 19 5.63 -35.54 30.66
C ALA A 19 5.22 -36.01 29.25
N GLY A 20 5.89 -35.42 28.26
CA GLY A 20 5.99 -35.88 26.86
C GLY A 20 5.55 -34.78 25.89
N CYS A 21 6.41 -34.11 25.12
CA CYS A 21 7.56 -34.59 24.38
C CYS A 21 8.77 -33.65 24.43
N SER A 22 9.94 -34.29 24.32
CA SER A 22 11.27 -33.72 24.18
C SER A 22 11.42 -32.90 22.90
N ALA A 23 11.92 -31.67 23.01
CA ALA A 23 12.79 -31.04 22.03
C ALA A 23 13.58 -29.91 22.73
N GLU A 24 14.87 -29.88 22.43
CA GLU A 24 15.93 -29.02 22.95
C GLU A 24 15.61 -27.52 22.96
N GLU A 25 16.17 -26.83 23.97
CA GLU A 25 16.27 -25.38 24.02
C GLU A 25 17.06 -24.85 22.81
N ALA A 26 16.37 -24.16 21.90
CA ALA A 26 16.98 -23.16 21.04
C ALA A 26 16.42 -21.80 21.45
N SER A 27 17.24 -21.04 22.17
CA SER A 27 17.09 -19.60 22.31
C SER A 27 17.34 -18.98 20.94
N GLU A 28 16.30 -18.76 20.15
CA GLU A 28 16.37 -17.88 18.99
C GLU A 28 15.48 -16.66 19.17
N THR A 29 16.19 -15.56 19.27
CA THR A 29 15.75 -14.18 19.19
C THR A 29 14.98 -13.97 17.89
N ILE A 30 13.66 -14.10 17.89
CA ILE A 30 12.84 -13.50 16.84
C ILE A 30 12.65 -12.05 17.22
N LYS A 31 13.31 -11.14 16.50
CA LYS A 31 12.73 -9.84 16.11
C LYS A 31 13.66 -9.02 15.20
N THR A 32 13.18 -8.90 13.97
CA THR A 32 13.13 -7.63 13.21
C THR A 32 14.44 -7.16 12.60
N GLU A 33 14.79 -7.73 11.45
CA GLU A 33 15.56 -7.01 10.43
C GLU A 33 14.84 -7.13 9.08
N GLU A 34 14.20 -6.02 8.70
CA GLU A 34 14.34 -5.44 7.36
C GLU A 34 14.26 -6.38 6.14
N SER A 35 13.07 -6.93 5.89
CA SER A 35 12.68 -7.32 4.52
C SER A 35 11.64 -6.31 3.99
N ALA A 36 12.05 -5.04 3.95
CA ALA A 36 11.29 -4.00 3.29
C ALA A 36 11.38 -4.21 1.76
N ALA A 37 10.34 -4.81 1.19
CA ALA A 37 9.88 -4.57 -0.17
C ALA A 37 10.97 -4.41 -1.26
N SER A 38 11.81 -5.43 -1.45
CA SER A 38 12.48 -5.67 -2.72
C SER A 38 11.95 -6.95 -3.36
N VAL A 39 10.62 -7.07 -3.50
CA VAL A 39 10.07 -8.07 -4.42
C VAL A 39 10.09 -7.43 -5.80
N GLU A 40 11.16 -7.67 -6.54
CA GLU A 40 11.24 -7.44 -7.97
C GLU A 40 10.21 -8.34 -8.65
N VAL A 41 8.97 -7.86 -8.73
CA VAL A 41 7.90 -8.56 -9.42
C VAL A 41 8.13 -8.40 -10.91
N LYS A 42 8.57 -9.49 -11.55
CA LYS A 42 8.75 -9.61 -13.00
C LYS A 42 7.57 -9.00 -13.75
N SER A 43 7.87 -7.92 -14.46
CA SER A 43 7.05 -7.35 -15.51
C SER A 43 7.07 -8.32 -16.70
N LYS A 44 5.95 -8.43 -17.42
CA LYS A 44 5.86 -9.31 -18.59
C LYS A 44 5.49 -8.49 -19.81
N SER A 45 6.28 -8.63 -20.87
CA SER A 45 5.99 -8.04 -22.18
C SER A 45 4.73 -8.68 -22.73
N VAL A 46 3.67 -7.90 -22.90
CA VAL A 46 2.46 -8.38 -23.58
C VAL A 46 2.43 -7.77 -24.96
N ASP A 47 2.42 -8.62 -25.99
CA ASP A 47 2.15 -8.22 -27.37
C ASP A 47 0.64 -8.38 -27.58
N THR A 48 -0.14 -7.36 -27.18
CA THR A 48 -1.59 -7.41 -27.36
C THR A 48 -1.91 -7.22 -28.85
N ASN A 49 -2.50 -8.25 -29.46
CA ASN A 49 -3.18 -8.12 -30.76
C ASN A 49 -4.12 -6.89 -30.71
N PRO A 50 -4.00 -5.90 -31.62
CA PRO A 50 -4.84 -4.70 -31.63
C PRO A 50 -6.35 -4.97 -31.74
N GLU A 51 -6.74 -6.23 -32.03
CA GLU A 51 -8.12 -6.70 -32.03
C GLU A 51 -8.62 -7.32 -30.72
N ALA A 52 -7.87 -7.25 -29.61
CA ALA A 52 -8.44 -7.39 -28.27
C ALA A 52 -9.37 -6.20 -28.02
N LYS A 53 -10.52 -6.22 -28.69
CA LYS A 53 -11.60 -5.25 -28.54
C LYS A 53 -11.85 -5.12 -27.05
N ALA A 54 -11.60 -3.91 -26.55
CA ALA A 54 -12.08 -3.41 -25.28
C ALA A 54 -13.60 -3.64 -25.24
N ASN A 55 -14.01 -4.84 -24.83
CA ASN A 55 -15.42 -5.22 -24.68
C ASN A 55 -16.03 -4.61 -23.42
N GLU A 56 -15.26 -3.81 -22.70
CA GLU A 56 -15.77 -2.86 -21.74
C GLU A 56 -15.48 -1.47 -22.33
N VAL A 57 -16.52 -0.66 -22.53
CA VAL A 57 -16.38 0.74 -22.96
C VAL A 57 -15.78 1.49 -21.77
N VAL A 58 -14.45 1.43 -21.61
CA VAL A 58 -13.82 1.76 -20.32
C VAL A 58 -13.85 3.27 -20.03
N MET A 59 -13.85 4.15 -21.03
CA MET A 59 -13.96 5.60 -20.81
C MET A 59 -14.70 6.27 -21.98
N ASN A 60 -15.75 7.04 -21.68
CA ASN A 60 -16.58 7.71 -22.70
C ASN A 60 -15.77 8.78 -23.49
N ASN A 61 -14.61 9.20 -22.97
CA ASN A 61 -13.67 10.11 -23.63
C ASN A 61 -12.23 9.58 -23.52
N ARG A 62 -11.74 8.91 -24.57
CA ARG A 62 -10.39 8.34 -24.64
C ARG A 62 -9.29 9.42 -24.56
N GLU A 63 -9.49 10.60 -25.16
CA GLU A 63 -8.49 11.67 -25.12
C GLU A 63 -8.28 12.21 -23.71
N ASP A 64 -9.37 12.37 -22.96
CA ASP A 64 -9.29 12.80 -21.56
C ASP A 64 -8.71 11.70 -20.66
N ALA A 65 -9.03 10.44 -20.95
CA ALA A 65 -8.46 9.28 -20.26
C ALA A 65 -6.93 9.24 -20.37
N VAL A 66 -6.42 9.39 -21.60
CA VAL A 66 -4.98 9.48 -21.92
C VAL A 66 -4.30 10.57 -21.09
N LYS A 67 -4.88 11.78 -21.08
CA LYS A 67 -4.33 12.93 -20.34
C LYS A 67 -4.33 12.69 -18.84
N VAL A 68 -5.41 12.12 -18.30
CA VAL A 68 -5.53 11.85 -16.86
C VAL A 68 -4.52 10.80 -16.45
N VAL A 69 -4.43 9.67 -17.15
CA VAL A 69 -3.47 8.60 -16.82
C VAL A 69 -2.03 9.10 -16.91
N ALA A 70 -1.68 9.90 -17.93
CA ALA A 70 -0.36 10.52 -18.01
C ALA A 70 -0.08 11.47 -16.81
N SER A 71 -1.08 12.24 -16.38
CA SER A 71 -0.96 13.10 -15.19
C SER A 71 -0.77 12.28 -13.91
N LEU A 72 -1.55 11.21 -13.73
CA LEU A 72 -1.42 10.30 -12.59
C LEU A 72 -0.03 9.65 -12.54
N LYS A 73 0.46 9.18 -13.69
CA LYS A 73 1.80 8.58 -13.79
C LYS A 73 2.87 9.58 -13.38
N ARG A 74 2.80 10.82 -13.89
CA ARG A 74 3.72 11.89 -13.52
C ARG A 74 3.71 12.17 -12.00
N ILE A 75 2.54 12.25 -11.38
CA ILE A 75 2.42 12.44 -9.91
C ILE A 75 3.11 11.30 -9.14
N LEU A 76 2.94 10.05 -9.60
CA LEU A 76 3.43 8.85 -8.91
C LEU A 76 4.90 8.50 -9.18
N ASP A 77 5.46 9.01 -10.27
CA ASP A 77 6.87 8.83 -10.64
C ASP A 77 7.74 10.03 -10.23
N GLU A 78 7.13 11.15 -9.83
CA GLU A 78 7.86 12.26 -9.24
C GLU A 78 8.64 11.77 -8.00
N PRO A 79 9.93 12.13 -7.83
CA PRO A 79 10.67 11.80 -6.62
C PRO A 79 10.02 12.45 -5.39
N MET A 80 10.45 12.04 -4.20
CA MET A 80 10.05 12.73 -2.98
C MET A 80 10.56 14.18 -3.00
N ASP A 81 9.73 15.11 -2.53
CA ASP A 81 10.14 16.51 -2.37
C ASP A 81 11.30 16.61 -1.36
N PRO A 82 12.47 17.15 -1.75
CA PRO A 82 13.62 17.28 -0.85
C PRO A 82 13.31 18.08 0.42
N THR A 83 12.37 19.02 0.37
CA THR A 83 11.98 19.81 1.54
C THR A 83 11.21 18.99 2.59
N LEU A 84 10.61 17.87 2.19
CA LEU A 84 10.01 16.91 3.13
C LEU A 84 11.11 16.11 3.83
N GLU A 85 12.09 15.65 3.06
CA GLU A 85 13.25 14.91 3.59
C GLU A 85 14.04 15.77 4.59
N GLU A 86 14.31 17.05 4.25
CA GLU A 86 14.97 18.01 5.13
C GLU A 86 14.24 18.24 6.46
N LYS A 87 12.92 18.08 6.47
CA LYS A 87 12.07 18.22 7.67
C LYS A 87 11.89 16.90 8.43
N GLY A 88 12.53 15.81 7.99
CA GLY A 88 12.48 14.51 8.65
C GLY A 88 11.22 13.69 8.34
N PHE A 89 10.46 14.03 7.29
CA PHE A 89 9.35 13.18 6.85
C PHE A 89 9.85 11.92 6.17
N ASP A 90 9.09 10.83 6.33
CA ASP A 90 9.32 9.59 5.59
C ASP A 90 8.70 9.60 4.20
N LYS A 91 9.11 8.64 3.37
CA LYS A 91 8.57 8.47 2.01
C LYS A 91 7.08 8.13 2.01
N GLU A 92 6.58 7.45 3.03
CA GLU A 92 5.17 7.08 3.15
C GLU A 92 4.27 8.32 3.36
N TYR A 93 4.79 9.38 3.98
CA TYR A 93 4.11 10.67 4.02
C TYR A 93 4.05 11.34 2.64
N ASP A 94 5.13 11.31 1.87
CA ASP A 94 5.12 11.77 0.47
C ASP A 94 4.10 10.97 -0.36
N TRP A 95 3.99 9.66 -0.14
CA TRP A 95 2.99 8.81 -0.79
C TRP A 95 1.56 9.22 -0.44
N TYR A 96 1.31 9.61 0.81
CA TYR A 96 0.04 10.20 1.24
C TYR A 96 -0.25 11.53 0.55
N LEU A 97 0.72 12.44 0.43
CA LEU A 97 0.53 13.70 -0.28
C LEU A 97 0.22 13.47 -1.77
N LYS A 98 0.92 12.53 -2.41
CA LYS A 98 0.67 12.11 -3.79
C LYS A 98 -0.71 11.47 -3.95
N SER A 99 -1.17 10.67 -2.98
CA SER A 99 -2.49 10.05 -3.05
C SER A 99 -3.62 11.08 -3.03
N LYS A 100 -3.46 12.20 -2.31
CA LYS A 100 -4.41 13.33 -2.36
C LYS A 100 -4.49 13.95 -3.76
N LEU A 101 -3.34 14.18 -4.40
CA LEU A 101 -3.28 14.70 -5.77
C LEU A 101 -3.93 13.74 -6.77
N VAL A 102 -3.62 12.45 -6.65
CA VAL A 102 -4.22 11.38 -7.46
C VAL A 102 -5.74 11.35 -7.29
N SER A 103 -6.24 11.34 -6.05
CA SER A 103 -7.69 11.32 -5.77
C SER A 103 -8.39 12.52 -6.39
N ASN A 104 -7.78 13.72 -6.29
CA ASN A 104 -8.32 14.93 -6.88
C ASN A 104 -8.44 14.83 -8.40
N GLU A 105 -7.43 14.28 -9.08
CA GLU A 105 -7.50 14.13 -10.54
C GLU A 105 -8.49 13.08 -11.00
N VAL A 106 -8.54 11.94 -10.31
CA VAL A 106 -9.52 10.91 -10.60
C VAL A 106 -10.94 11.44 -10.38
N ASP A 107 -11.18 12.17 -9.29
CA ASP A 107 -12.50 12.73 -8.99
C ASP A 107 -12.93 13.76 -10.04
N ARG A 108 -12.02 14.63 -10.45
CA ARG A 108 -12.27 15.58 -11.55
C ARG A 108 -12.64 14.86 -12.85
N PHE A 109 -11.94 13.79 -13.19
CA PHE A 109 -12.22 13.02 -14.40
C PHE A 109 -13.56 12.31 -14.33
N LEU A 110 -13.81 11.58 -13.24
CA LEU A 110 -15.03 10.78 -13.03
C LEU A 110 -16.28 11.66 -12.94
N ALA A 111 -16.18 12.87 -12.37
CA ALA A 111 -17.29 13.83 -12.30
C ALA A 111 -17.79 14.30 -13.69
N ARG A 112 -16.97 14.12 -14.74
CA ARG A 112 -17.32 14.48 -16.12
C ARG A 112 -17.80 13.29 -16.96
N GLN A 113 -17.95 12.10 -16.37
CA GLN A 113 -18.40 10.91 -17.08
C GLN A 113 -19.89 10.66 -16.86
N ASP A 114 -20.65 10.50 -17.95
CA ASP A 114 -22.10 10.23 -17.92
C ASP A 114 -22.43 8.90 -17.20
N GLU A 115 -21.53 7.92 -17.30
CA GLU A 115 -21.54 6.73 -16.47
C GLU A 115 -20.11 6.45 -16.01
N PRO A 116 -19.83 6.47 -14.70
CA PRO A 116 -18.49 6.19 -14.19
C PRO A 116 -18.13 4.69 -14.35
N LYS A 117 -17.68 4.34 -15.55
CA LYS A 117 -17.46 2.98 -16.09
C LYS A 117 -16.04 2.41 -15.94
N SER A 118 -15.04 3.19 -15.51
CA SER A 118 -13.69 2.62 -15.33
C SER A 118 -13.50 2.04 -13.92
N SER A 119 -13.60 0.72 -13.78
CA SER A 119 -13.27 -0.02 -12.56
C SER A 119 -11.83 0.25 -12.10
N ASP A 120 -10.89 0.43 -13.04
CA ASP A 120 -9.47 0.69 -12.71
C ASP A 120 -9.25 2.06 -12.04
N LEU A 121 -9.76 3.17 -12.58
CA LEU A 121 -9.59 4.47 -11.91
C LEU A 121 -10.38 4.55 -10.59
N ARG A 122 -11.48 3.79 -10.46
CA ARG A 122 -12.18 3.66 -9.17
C ARG A 122 -11.32 2.92 -8.14
N ASN A 123 -10.60 1.88 -8.54
CA ASN A 123 -9.63 1.21 -7.69
C ASN A 123 -8.50 2.18 -7.30
N VAL A 124 -7.97 2.97 -8.24
CA VAL A 124 -6.98 4.02 -7.94
C VAL A 124 -7.50 4.99 -6.89
N ARG A 125 -8.73 5.49 -7.04
CA ARG A 125 -9.37 6.38 -6.05
C ARG A 125 -9.51 5.71 -4.68
N MET A 126 -9.95 4.45 -4.64
CA MET A 126 -10.14 3.72 -3.40
C MET A 126 -8.80 3.47 -2.70
N LEU A 127 -7.75 3.08 -3.43
CA LEU A 127 -6.40 2.93 -2.91
C LEU A 127 -5.85 4.25 -2.36
N ALA A 128 -6.09 5.37 -3.04
CA ALA A 128 -5.71 6.68 -2.55
C ALA A 128 -6.42 7.03 -1.22
N GLY A 129 -7.72 6.70 -1.12
CA GLY A 129 -8.49 6.83 0.12
C GLY A 129 -7.96 5.94 1.26
N MET A 130 -7.57 4.69 0.95
CA MET A 130 -6.95 3.78 1.92
C MET A 130 -5.64 4.37 2.47
N ILE A 131 -4.78 4.93 1.62
CA ILE A 131 -3.55 5.61 2.06
C ILE A 131 -3.88 6.77 3.00
N GLY A 132 -4.88 7.59 2.67
CA GLY A 132 -5.32 8.69 3.53
C GLY A 132 -5.82 8.22 4.89
N HIS A 133 -6.64 7.16 4.92
CA HIS A 133 -7.10 6.56 6.16
C HIS A 133 -5.95 6.00 7.00
N LEU A 134 -5.01 5.30 6.36
CA LEU A 134 -3.88 4.69 7.06
C LEU A 134 -2.90 5.73 7.58
N GLN A 135 -2.73 6.87 6.89
CA GLN A 135 -1.98 8.01 7.43
C GLN A 135 -2.67 8.60 8.67
N TYR A 136 -4.00 8.76 8.65
CA TYR A 136 -4.74 9.17 9.84
C TYR A 136 -4.53 8.20 11.02
N VAL A 137 -4.60 6.87 10.77
CA VAL A 137 -4.37 5.86 11.82
C VAL A 137 -2.98 5.96 12.44
N ARG A 138 -1.96 6.38 11.66
CA ARG A 138 -0.60 6.59 12.16
C ARG A 138 -0.50 7.75 13.15
N THR A 139 -1.37 8.74 13.06
CA THR A 139 -1.30 10.00 13.83
C THR A 139 -2.42 10.15 14.85
N ALA A 140 -3.47 9.31 14.79
CA ALA A 140 -4.67 9.40 15.63
C ALA A 140 -4.42 9.27 17.15
N HIS A 141 -3.26 8.76 17.59
CA HIS A 141 -2.90 8.75 19.02
C HIS A 141 -2.35 10.08 19.53
N ILE A 142 -1.98 10.98 18.62
CA ILE A 142 -1.46 12.33 18.92
C ILE A 142 -2.62 13.32 19.01
N ASP A 143 -3.52 13.26 18.02
CA ASP A 143 -4.71 14.10 17.91
C ASP A 143 -5.85 13.32 17.24
N ASP A 144 -6.98 13.21 17.93
CA ASP A 144 -8.16 12.47 17.46
C ASP A 144 -8.97 13.24 16.41
N THR A 145 -8.73 14.54 16.26
CA THR A 145 -9.40 15.40 15.26
C THR A 145 -8.83 15.27 13.85
N GLY A 146 -7.69 14.58 13.72
CA GLY A 146 -6.99 14.38 12.45
C GLY A 146 -6.12 15.54 12.01
N GLY A 147 -5.96 16.58 12.83
CA GLY A 147 -5.07 17.70 12.59
C GLY A 147 -3.64 17.23 12.33
N GLU A 148 -3.12 16.28 13.11
CA GLU A 148 -1.76 15.73 12.94
C GLU A 148 -1.56 14.91 11.66
N THR A 149 -2.62 14.56 10.93
CA THR A 149 -2.50 14.03 9.56
C THR A 149 -1.85 15.05 8.62
N GLU A 150 -2.05 16.35 8.91
CA GLU A 150 -1.66 17.49 8.07
C GLU A 150 -0.71 18.47 8.78
N ALA A 151 -0.76 18.55 10.11
CA ALA A 151 -0.15 19.61 10.91
C ALA A 151 1.36 19.49 11.08
N GLN A 152 1.95 18.32 10.77
CA GLN A 152 3.40 18.18 10.58
C GLN A 152 4.24 18.55 11.82
N THR A 153 3.61 18.67 12.99
CA THR A 153 4.20 19.24 14.21
C THR A 153 4.82 18.20 15.13
N ALA A 154 4.45 16.93 14.98
CA ALA A 154 4.88 15.82 15.83
C ALA A 154 5.33 14.60 15.01
N VAL A 155 6.13 14.82 13.96
CA VAL A 155 6.58 13.76 13.03
C VAL A 155 7.30 12.62 13.77
N GLU A 156 8.09 12.95 14.78
CA GLU A 156 8.83 11.98 15.60
C GLU A 156 7.90 11.02 16.38
N ASP A 157 6.66 11.45 16.64
CA ASP A 157 5.67 10.67 17.39
C ASP A 157 4.78 9.82 16.49
N TRP A 158 4.93 9.90 15.17
CA TRP A 158 4.12 9.12 14.23
C TRP A 158 4.42 7.64 14.37
N LYS A 159 3.37 6.81 14.33
CA LYS A 159 3.57 5.37 14.22
C LYS A 159 4.20 5.03 12.86
N PRO A 160 4.98 3.94 12.79
CA PRO A 160 5.46 3.41 11.51
C PRO A 160 4.31 3.18 10.52
N ALA A 161 4.59 3.34 9.23
CA ALA A 161 3.62 3.02 8.20
C ALA A 161 3.28 1.52 8.21
N SER A 162 2.00 1.21 7.96
CA SER A 162 1.56 -0.18 7.88
C SER A 162 1.92 -0.80 6.52
N LEU A 163 2.00 -2.13 6.46
CA LEU A 163 2.11 -2.85 5.19
C LEU A 163 0.94 -2.53 4.25
N GLY A 164 -0.26 -2.30 4.80
CA GLY A 164 -1.42 -1.88 4.03
C GLY A 164 -1.17 -0.58 3.26
N LEU A 165 -0.49 0.40 3.85
CA LEU A 165 -0.17 1.67 3.20
C LEU A 165 0.78 1.41 2.02
N ASN A 166 1.81 0.60 2.26
CA ASN A 166 2.81 0.24 1.25
C ASN A 166 2.17 -0.50 0.07
N TYR A 167 1.32 -1.50 0.34
CA TYR A 167 0.60 -2.24 -0.69
C TYR A 167 -0.41 -1.36 -1.44
N SER A 168 -1.12 -0.47 -0.74
CA SER A 168 -2.02 0.47 -1.39
C SER A 168 -1.29 1.36 -2.38
N TYR A 169 -0.12 1.92 -1.99
CA TYR A 169 0.69 2.74 -2.89
C TYR A 169 1.27 1.92 -4.05
N MET A 170 1.76 0.71 -3.79
CA MET A 170 2.27 -0.20 -4.82
C MET A 170 1.20 -0.53 -5.87
N TYR A 171 0.00 -0.98 -5.48
CA TYR A 171 -1.07 -1.30 -6.43
C TYR A 171 -1.54 -0.06 -7.19
N MET A 172 -1.60 1.10 -6.53
CA MET A 172 -1.96 2.35 -7.18
C MET A 172 -0.98 2.66 -8.32
N LYS A 173 0.33 2.52 -8.07
CA LYS A 173 1.36 2.66 -9.12
C LYS A 173 1.21 1.64 -10.24
N ARG A 174 1.01 0.36 -9.91
CA ARG A 174 0.90 -0.72 -10.91
C ARG A 174 -0.31 -0.56 -11.82
N ILE A 175 -1.47 -0.18 -11.26
CA ILE A 175 -2.68 0.10 -12.05
C ILE A 175 -2.43 1.26 -13.00
N VAL A 176 -1.87 2.38 -12.51
CA VAL A 176 -1.60 3.55 -13.36
C VAL A 176 -0.58 3.23 -14.45
N HIS A 177 0.45 2.43 -14.15
CA HIS A 177 1.42 1.95 -15.14
C HIS A 177 0.75 1.11 -16.23
N ASP A 178 -0.05 0.11 -15.86
CA ASP A 178 -0.75 -0.74 -16.82
C ASP A 178 -1.71 0.07 -17.71
N LEU A 179 -2.42 1.05 -17.14
CA LEU A 179 -3.27 1.97 -17.90
C LEU A 179 -2.46 2.85 -18.85
N ASP A 180 -1.28 3.31 -18.45
CA ASP A 180 -0.38 4.10 -19.28
C ASP A 180 0.11 3.29 -20.49
N ILE A 181 0.51 2.03 -20.28
CA ILE A 181 0.85 1.13 -21.37
C ILE A 181 -0.34 0.95 -22.33
N ALA A 182 -1.53 0.68 -21.79
CA ALA A 182 -2.73 0.41 -22.58
C ALA A 182 -3.21 1.62 -23.41
N LEU A 183 -3.06 2.83 -22.87
CA LEU A 183 -3.68 4.04 -23.43
C LEU A 183 -2.69 4.96 -24.14
N ASN A 184 -1.46 5.07 -23.62
CA ASN A 184 -0.45 6.04 -24.06
C ASN A 184 0.71 5.39 -24.84
N HIS A 185 0.84 4.07 -24.78
CA HIS A 185 1.87 3.31 -25.50
C HIS A 185 1.29 2.27 -26.47
N ASP A 186 0.05 2.44 -26.90
CA ASP A 186 -0.64 1.55 -27.84
C ASP A 186 -0.63 0.06 -27.42
N GLY A 187 -0.62 -0.20 -26.11
CA GLY A 187 -0.56 -1.54 -25.53
C GLY A 187 0.83 -2.17 -25.55
N GLN A 188 1.86 -1.46 -26.02
CA GLN A 188 3.22 -1.98 -26.11
C GLN A 188 4.02 -1.65 -24.84
N GLY A 189 4.45 -2.71 -24.15
CA GLY A 189 5.33 -2.60 -23.01
C GLY A 189 5.08 -3.70 -21.98
N ASP A 190 5.85 -3.67 -20.90
CA ASP A 190 5.63 -4.60 -19.83
C ASP A 190 4.50 -4.13 -18.90
N THR A 191 3.70 -5.08 -18.44
CA THR A 191 2.59 -4.82 -17.53
C THR A 191 2.74 -5.64 -16.25
N TYR A 192 2.09 -5.19 -15.18
CA TYR A 192 1.97 -5.89 -13.92
C TYR A 192 0.74 -6.81 -13.87
N GLY A 193 -0.22 -6.62 -14.78
CA GLY A 193 -1.40 -7.47 -14.90
C GLY A 193 -2.41 -7.25 -13.79
N VAL A 194 -2.57 -6.04 -13.28
CA VAL A 194 -3.48 -5.73 -12.16
C VAL A 194 -4.72 -4.92 -12.57
N THR A 195 -5.00 -4.81 -13.88
CA THR A 195 -6.10 -4.00 -14.40
C THR A 195 -7.23 -4.81 -15.02
N TYR A 196 -8.44 -4.29 -14.91
CA TYR A 196 -9.62 -4.79 -15.61
C TYR A 196 -9.50 -4.54 -17.12
N LEU A 197 -9.02 -3.35 -17.54
CA LEU A 197 -8.87 -2.97 -18.94
C LEU A 197 -8.07 -4.00 -19.76
N LEU A 198 -6.95 -4.48 -19.21
CA LEU A 198 -6.08 -5.45 -19.85
C LEU A 198 -6.42 -6.91 -19.50
N LYS A 199 -7.45 -7.14 -18.67
CA LYS A 199 -7.79 -8.46 -18.11
C LYS A 199 -6.57 -9.13 -17.48
N GLY A 200 -5.88 -8.37 -16.63
CA GLY A 200 -4.61 -8.76 -16.07
C GLY A 200 -4.69 -10.05 -15.25
N GLU A 201 -3.65 -10.88 -15.34
CA GLU A 201 -3.55 -12.18 -14.68
C GLU A 201 -3.51 -12.09 -13.14
N LYS A 202 -3.18 -10.92 -12.58
CA LYS A 202 -3.13 -10.64 -11.14
C LYS A 202 -4.32 -9.82 -10.63
N LEU A 203 -5.40 -9.77 -11.41
CA LEU A 203 -6.59 -9.02 -11.02
C LEU A 203 -7.25 -9.59 -9.74
N ASP A 204 -7.21 -10.90 -9.54
CA ASP A 204 -7.78 -11.54 -8.34
C ASP A 204 -6.94 -11.32 -7.08
N GLU A 205 -5.62 -11.17 -7.24
CA GLU A 205 -4.70 -10.71 -6.18
C GLU A 205 -5.11 -9.30 -5.71
N LEU A 206 -5.28 -8.36 -6.65
CA LEU A 206 -5.75 -7.01 -6.33
C LEU A 206 -7.12 -7.04 -5.65
N LYS A 207 -8.10 -7.79 -6.17
CA LYS A 207 -9.43 -7.90 -5.54
C LYS A 207 -9.35 -8.43 -4.11
N SER A 208 -8.50 -9.43 -3.87
CA SER A 208 -8.32 -10.01 -2.54
C SER A 208 -7.79 -8.97 -1.55
N PHE A 209 -6.77 -8.20 -1.95
CA PHE A 209 -6.25 -7.09 -1.16
C PHE A 209 -7.34 -6.03 -0.88
N MET A 210 -8.08 -5.61 -1.92
CA MET A 210 -9.12 -4.58 -1.80
C MET A 210 -10.30 -4.98 -0.91
N ASN A 211 -10.55 -6.28 -0.75
CA ASN A 211 -11.60 -6.83 0.12
C ASN A 211 -11.12 -7.10 1.56
N GLY A 212 -9.91 -6.67 1.93
CA GLY A 212 -9.35 -6.88 3.27
C GLY A 212 -8.76 -8.27 3.48
N GLY A 213 -8.46 -9.01 2.41
CA GLY A 213 -7.63 -10.21 2.50
C GLY A 213 -6.20 -9.84 2.87
N GLU A 214 -5.60 -10.56 3.82
CA GLU A 214 -4.15 -10.53 4.01
C GLU A 214 -3.47 -10.97 2.72
N TYR A 215 -2.46 -10.21 2.29
CA TYR A 215 -1.64 -10.59 1.14
C TYR A 215 -0.90 -11.89 1.47
N VAL A 216 -1.38 -13.00 0.93
CA VAL A 216 -0.66 -14.27 0.95
C VAL A 216 0.24 -14.24 -0.28
N GLY A 217 1.47 -13.74 -0.12
CA GLY A 217 2.46 -13.80 -1.19
C GLY A 217 2.73 -15.26 -1.53
N ASP A 218 2.71 -15.62 -2.82
CA ASP A 218 3.12 -16.95 -3.26
C ASP A 218 4.56 -17.21 -2.83
N GLU A 219 4.77 -18.26 -2.02
CA GLU A 219 6.07 -18.84 -1.66
C GLU A 219 6.78 -19.49 -2.86
#